data_AF-A0A8C7C8Q2-F1
#
_entry.id   AF-A0A8C7C8Q2-F1
#
_cell.length_a   1.000
_cell.length_b   1.000
_cell.length_c   1.000
_cell.angle_alpha   90.00
_cell.angle_beta   90.00
_cell.angle_gamma   90.00
#
_symmetry.space_group_name_H-M   'P 1'
#
loop_
_entity.id
_entity.type
_entity.pdbx_description
1 polymer ?
#
loop_
_entity_poly.entity_id
_entity_poly.type
_entity_poly.pdbx_seq_one_letter_code
_entity_poly.pdbx_strand_id
1 'polypeptide(L)'
;MWQGLQSITDYKKKTSPVTDQDVLLPGRLNNFFARFEDNTVPLTRPATKTCSLSFTAAEVSKTFKRVNPRKAAGPNGIPSRALRACADQLAGVFTDIFNQSLSQSAVPTCFKRATIVPVPKKAKVTELNDNRPVVRMLFIDYSSAFNTIVPSKLVIKLETLGLDPALCNWVLDFLTGRPQVVSVGNNISTPLILNTGAPQGCVLSPLLYSLFTHDCVATHASNSIIKFADDTTVVGLITKNDETAYREEVRALGVWCQENNLTLNVNKTKEMIVDSRKRQREHPPIHIDGTVVERVASYKFLGIHITDKLNWSTHTDSIVKKAQQRLFNLRRLKKLVLSPKALTNFYRCTIESILAGCITAWYGNCSAHNRKALQRVVRSAQRITGGKLPALQDTYTTRCHRKAIKIIKDHNHLSHCLFTPLSSRRRGQYRYIKAGTERLKNSFYLKAIRLLNSHH
;
A
#
# COMPACT_ATOMS: atom_id res chain seq x y z
N MET A 1 8.29 9.63 -29.69
CA MET A 1 8.01 8.39 -28.89
C MET A 1 7.32 8.69 -27.55
N TRP A 2 7.91 9.46 -26.63
CA TRP A 2 7.46 9.59 -25.22
C TRP A 2 6.00 10.05 -25.02
N GLN A 3 5.51 11.05 -25.78
CA GLN A 3 4.10 11.46 -25.77
C GLN A 3 3.13 10.30 -26.06
N GLY A 4 3.50 9.40 -26.97
CA GLY A 4 2.75 8.18 -27.25
C GLY A 4 2.67 7.27 -26.03
N LEU A 5 3.78 7.05 -25.33
CA LEU A 5 3.82 6.30 -24.07
C LEU A 5 2.94 6.91 -22.98
N GLN A 6 2.85 8.25 -22.90
CA GLN A 6 1.97 8.94 -21.97
C GLN A 6 0.48 8.72 -22.32
N SER A 7 0.13 8.89 -23.60
CA SER A 7 -1.21 8.56 -24.14
C SER A 7 -1.58 7.08 -24.00
N ILE A 8 -0.59 6.18 -23.93
CA ILE A 8 -0.76 4.72 -23.82
C ILE A 8 -1.07 4.28 -22.38
N THR A 9 -0.52 4.97 -21.38
CA THR A 9 -0.48 4.50 -19.99
C THR A 9 -1.51 5.14 -19.06
N ASP A 10 -2.32 6.07 -19.58
CA ASP A 10 -3.11 7.04 -18.80
C ASP A 10 -2.23 7.96 -17.93
N TYR A 11 -0.94 8.10 -18.25
CA TYR A 11 -0.03 9.04 -17.59
C TYR A 11 -0.39 10.46 -18.03
N LYS A 12 -1.28 11.09 -17.26
CA LYS A 12 -1.45 12.55 -17.29
C LYS A 12 -0.17 13.18 -16.74
N LYS A 13 0.74 13.59 -17.64
CA LYS A 13 1.69 14.66 -17.30
C LYS A 13 0.84 15.84 -16.84
N LYS A 14 1.13 16.40 -15.66
CA LYS A 14 0.36 17.54 -15.13
C LYS A 14 0.70 18.79 -15.93
N THR A 15 0.02 18.99 -17.06
CA THR A 15 -0.15 20.31 -17.67
C THR A 15 -1.22 21.06 -16.88
N SER A 16 -0.87 21.43 -15.64
CA SER A 16 -1.26 22.78 -15.21
C SER A 16 -0.52 23.74 -16.16
N PRO A 17 -1.15 24.79 -16.70
CA PRO A 17 -0.36 25.94 -17.09
C PRO A 17 0.35 26.43 -15.82
N VAL A 18 1.66 26.58 -15.88
CA VAL A 18 2.42 27.25 -14.81
C VAL A 18 2.38 28.73 -15.17
N THR A 19 1.21 29.32 -14.97
CA THR A 19 1.01 30.77 -14.92
C THR A 19 1.77 31.27 -13.70
N ASP A 20 2.92 31.88 -13.98
CA ASP A 20 4.01 32.21 -13.07
C ASP A 20 4.61 31.05 -12.25
N GLN A 21 5.93 31.08 -12.15
CA GLN A 21 6.63 30.30 -11.14
C GLN A 21 6.51 31.05 -9.81
N ASP A 22 5.49 30.74 -9.01
CA ASP A 22 5.42 31.20 -7.61
C ASP A 22 6.71 30.77 -6.88
N VAL A 23 7.64 31.72 -6.72
CA VAL A 23 8.96 31.52 -6.11
C VAL A 23 8.81 31.13 -4.63
N LEU A 24 7.66 31.48 -4.01
CA LEU A 24 7.32 31.13 -2.63
C LEU A 24 6.66 29.74 -2.54
N LEU A 25 6.23 29.12 -3.65
CA LEU A 25 5.58 27.80 -3.64
C LEU A 25 6.46 26.70 -3.01
N PRO A 26 7.78 26.57 -3.30
CA PRO A 26 8.66 25.65 -2.57
C PRO A 26 8.69 25.91 -1.07
N GLY A 27 8.74 27.18 -0.64
CA GLY A 27 8.73 27.56 0.78
C GLY A 27 7.41 27.22 1.47
N ARG A 28 6.28 27.62 0.87
CA ARG A 28 4.92 27.25 1.29
C ARG A 28 4.75 25.73 1.41
N LEU A 29 5.30 24.97 0.46
CA LEU A 29 5.28 23.51 0.51
C LEU A 29 6.20 22.93 1.58
N ASN A 30 7.40 23.50 1.81
CA ASN A 30 8.30 23.00 2.85
C ASN A 30 7.67 23.19 4.24
N ASN A 31 7.10 24.38 4.49
CA ASN A 31 6.31 24.68 5.69
C ASN A 31 5.09 23.75 5.82
N PHE A 32 4.37 23.48 4.72
CA PHE A 32 3.26 22.51 4.72
C PHE A 32 3.71 21.10 5.12
N PHE A 33 4.87 20.61 4.64
CA PHE A 33 5.39 19.30 5.04
C PHE A 33 6.00 19.30 6.46
N ALA A 34 6.48 20.45 6.94
CA ALA A 34 7.04 20.63 8.28
C ALA A 34 6.00 20.86 9.39
N ARG A 35 4.73 21.19 9.07
CA ARG A 35 3.69 21.56 10.05
C ARG A 35 3.31 20.50 11.11
N PHE A 36 3.92 19.31 11.05
CA PHE A 36 3.74 18.21 12.00
C PHE A 36 4.91 18.08 12.98
N GLU A 37 5.88 19.00 12.90
CA GLU A 37 7.01 19.07 13.80
C GLU A 37 6.52 19.22 15.26
N ASP A 38 6.86 18.24 16.08
CA ASP A 38 6.64 18.24 17.51
C ASP A 38 7.71 19.13 18.17
N ASN A 39 7.29 20.21 18.83
CA ASN A 39 8.19 21.17 19.48
C ASN A 39 8.77 20.66 20.83
N THR A 40 8.46 19.42 21.24
CA THR A 40 9.12 18.83 22.41
C THR A 40 10.62 18.65 22.17
N VAL A 41 11.43 18.93 23.20
CA VAL A 41 12.90 18.85 23.11
C VAL A 41 13.31 17.41 22.73
N PRO A 42 14.13 17.21 21.68
CA PRO A 42 14.59 15.88 21.31
C PRO A 42 15.26 15.15 22.47
N LEU A 43 14.90 13.89 22.68
CA LEU A 43 15.37 13.09 23.81
C LEU A 43 16.86 12.75 23.66
N THR A 44 17.74 13.61 24.19
CA THR A 44 19.19 13.34 24.28
C THR A 44 19.45 12.12 25.17
N ARG A 45 19.86 11.02 24.56
CA ARG A 45 20.27 9.78 25.24
C ARG A 45 21.79 9.62 25.22
N PRO A 46 22.42 9.12 26.30
CA PRO A 46 23.85 8.86 26.31
C PRO A 46 24.22 7.71 25.38
N ALA A 47 25.41 7.78 24.77
CA ALA A 47 25.88 6.78 23.82
C ALA A 47 26.11 5.41 24.48
N THR A 48 25.37 4.41 24.02
CA THR A 48 25.48 3.01 24.44
C THR A 48 26.73 2.35 23.81
N LYS A 49 27.76 2.08 24.61
CA LYS A 49 29.12 1.69 24.16
C LYS A 49 29.23 0.40 23.33
N THR A 50 28.18 -0.41 23.22
CA THR A 50 28.19 -1.68 22.49
C THR A 50 26.88 -1.86 21.72
N CYS A 51 26.95 -1.83 20.38
CA CYS A 51 25.90 -2.41 19.54
C CYS A 51 26.26 -3.88 19.25
N SER A 52 25.30 -4.80 19.35
CA SER A 52 25.51 -6.21 19.03
C SER A 52 25.59 -6.48 17.52
N LEU A 53 25.21 -5.50 16.69
CA LEU A 53 25.12 -5.61 15.24
C LEU A 53 26.37 -5.08 14.54
N SER A 54 26.86 -5.82 13.55
CA SER A 54 27.90 -5.39 12.61
C SER A 54 27.59 -5.90 11.21
N PHE A 55 28.16 -5.25 10.19
CA PHE A 55 28.02 -5.61 8.79
C PHE A 55 29.35 -6.10 8.22
N THR A 56 29.29 -7.10 7.34
CA THR A 56 30.43 -7.54 6.54
C THR A 56 30.48 -6.84 5.17
N ALA A 57 31.67 -6.69 4.58
CA ALA A 57 31.84 -6.17 3.22
C ALA A 57 31.08 -7.02 2.18
N ALA A 58 30.94 -8.33 2.42
CA ALA A 58 30.15 -9.23 1.59
C ALA A 58 28.66 -8.84 1.57
N GLU A 59 28.09 -8.43 2.70
CA GLU A 59 26.69 -7.98 2.80
C GLU A 59 26.47 -6.59 2.19
N VAL A 60 27.43 -5.68 2.35
CA VAL A 60 27.39 -4.36 1.72
C VAL A 60 27.47 -4.48 0.19
N SER A 61 28.44 -5.22 -0.36
CA SER A 61 28.53 -5.51 -1.81
C SER A 61 27.24 -6.18 -2.34
N LYS A 62 26.76 -7.23 -1.66
CA LYS A 62 25.50 -7.94 -1.97
C LYS A 62 24.29 -7.01 -1.97
N THR A 63 24.27 -6.00 -1.09
CA THR A 63 23.21 -4.98 -1.02
C THR A 63 23.34 -3.97 -2.16
N PHE A 64 24.54 -3.43 -2.41
CA PHE A 64 24.81 -2.50 -3.52
C PHE A 64 24.52 -3.13 -4.89
N LYS A 65 24.90 -4.40 -5.11
CA LYS A 65 24.57 -5.19 -6.31
C LYS A 65 23.05 -5.38 -6.53
N ARG A 66 22.25 -5.30 -5.46
CA ARG A 66 20.78 -5.42 -5.49
C ARG A 66 20.05 -4.08 -5.69
N VAL A 67 20.72 -2.93 -5.59
CA VAL A 67 20.08 -1.62 -5.78
C VAL A 67 19.51 -1.51 -7.21
N ASN A 68 18.30 -0.95 -7.31
CA ASN A 68 17.65 -0.68 -8.60
C ASN A 68 18.38 0.48 -9.31
N PRO A 69 19.08 0.25 -10.44
CA PRO A 69 19.88 1.28 -11.10
C PRO A 69 19.04 2.37 -11.79
N ARG A 70 17.70 2.22 -11.82
CA ARG A 70 16.74 3.18 -12.40
C ARG A 70 16.05 4.06 -11.36
N LYS A 71 16.42 3.99 -10.07
CA LYS A 71 16.02 5.02 -9.09
C LYS A 71 16.69 6.36 -9.45
N ALA A 72 16.01 7.46 -9.14
CA ALA A 72 16.63 8.78 -9.14
C ALA A 72 17.77 8.85 -8.11
N ALA A 73 18.73 9.74 -8.34
CA ALA A 73 19.78 10.03 -7.36
C ALA A 73 19.19 10.67 -6.10
N GLY A 74 19.89 10.54 -4.97
CA GLY A 74 19.60 11.30 -3.75
C GLY A 74 20.14 12.74 -3.84
N PRO A 75 20.03 13.53 -2.76
CA PRO A 75 20.54 14.91 -2.72
C PRO A 75 22.06 15.06 -2.91
N ASN A 76 22.80 13.95 -2.91
CA ASN A 76 24.24 13.90 -3.22
C ASN A 76 24.53 13.69 -4.73
N GLY A 77 23.52 13.60 -5.59
CA GLY A 77 23.69 13.42 -7.04
C GLY A 77 24.17 12.03 -7.49
N ILE A 78 24.62 11.16 -6.57
CA ILE A 78 25.14 9.83 -6.91
C ILE A 78 24.00 8.93 -7.42
N PRO A 79 24.03 8.48 -8.69
CA PRO A 79 22.96 7.69 -9.24
C PRO A 79 23.08 6.22 -8.81
N SER A 80 21.96 5.55 -8.56
CA SER A 80 21.94 4.15 -8.12
C SER A 80 22.67 3.16 -9.05
N ARG A 81 22.90 3.51 -10.32
CA ARG A 81 23.74 2.74 -11.25
C ARG A 81 25.23 2.71 -10.84
N ALA A 82 25.75 3.78 -10.25
CA ALA A 82 27.15 3.90 -9.86
C ALA A 82 27.46 3.03 -8.63
N LEU A 83 26.63 3.13 -7.58
CA LEU A 83 26.71 2.28 -6.38
C LEU A 83 26.69 0.78 -6.75
N ARG A 84 25.87 0.40 -7.74
CA ARG A 84 25.79 -0.98 -8.22
C ARG A 84 26.98 -1.41 -9.09
N ALA A 85 27.57 -0.50 -9.87
CA ALA A 85 28.71 -0.80 -10.73
C ALA A 85 30.02 -0.90 -9.92
N CYS A 86 30.21 0.01 -8.96
CA CYS A 86 31.39 0.06 -8.08
C CYS A 86 31.18 -0.74 -6.77
N ALA A 87 30.27 -1.73 -6.79
CA ALA A 87 29.73 -2.33 -5.56
C ALA A 87 30.77 -3.08 -4.71
N ASP A 88 31.82 -3.61 -5.33
CA ASP A 88 32.90 -4.32 -4.63
C ASP A 88 33.99 -3.35 -4.15
N GLN A 89 34.32 -2.34 -4.97
CA GLN A 89 35.29 -1.29 -4.64
C GLN A 89 34.81 -0.41 -3.47
N LEU A 90 33.50 -0.16 -3.40
CA LEU A 90 32.88 0.62 -2.33
C LEU A 90 32.57 -0.23 -1.07
N ALA A 91 32.70 -1.56 -1.13
CA ALA A 91 32.19 -2.45 -0.09
C ALA A 91 32.87 -2.24 1.28
N GLY A 92 34.21 -2.25 1.33
CA GLY A 92 34.97 -2.06 2.56
C GLY A 92 34.70 -0.68 3.18
N VAL A 93 34.94 0.38 2.41
CA VAL A 93 34.74 1.77 2.85
C VAL A 93 33.34 2.01 3.43
N PHE A 94 32.29 1.48 2.81
CA PHE A 94 30.93 1.61 3.35
C PHE A 94 30.65 0.67 4.53
N THR A 95 31.27 -0.51 4.61
CA THR A 95 31.24 -1.35 5.82
C THR A 95 31.83 -0.60 7.02
N ASP A 96 32.97 0.04 6.86
CA ASP A 96 33.63 0.79 7.94
C ASP A 96 32.75 1.96 8.39
N ILE A 97 32.21 2.75 7.45
CA ILE A 97 31.26 3.84 7.72
C ILE A 97 30.00 3.34 8.43
N PHE A 98 29.43 2.21 8.03
CA PHE A 98 28.20 1.68 8.64
C PHE A 98 28.45 1.11 10.05
N ASN A 99 29.57 0.42 10.27
CA ASN A 99 29.94 -0.11 11.58
C ASN A 99 30.33 1.01 12.57
N GLN A 100 31.04 2.04 12.09
CA GLN A 100 31.30 3.25 12.86
C GLN A 100 29.99 4.00 13.20
N SER A 101 29.09 4.15 12.22
CA SER A 101 27.77 4.78 12.43
C SER A 101 26.91 4.04 13.46
N LEU A 102 26.88 2.70 13.44
CA LEU A 102 26.18 1.88 14.44
C LEU A 102 26.80 2.01 15.84
N SER A 103 28.12 1.83 15.95
CA SER A 103 28.84 1.88 17.25
C SER A 103 28.79 3.26 17.92
N GLN A 104 28.66 4.33 17.13
CA GLN A 104 28.46 5.70 17.62
C GLN A 104 26.97 6.06 17.79
N SER A 105 26.03 5.20 17.36
CA SER A 105 24.60 5.49 17.22
C SER A 105 24.29 6.79 16.44
N ALA A 106 25.17 7.19 15.52
CA ALA A 106 25.13 8.48 14.84
C ALA A 106 25.18 8.33 13.32
N VAL A 107 24.30 9.03 12.60
CA VAL A 107 24.17 8.94 11.14
C VAL A 107 24.77 10.17 10.46
N PRO A 108 25.70 10.00 9.50
CA PRO A 108 26.24 11.11 8.71
C PRO A 108 25.13 12.00 8.12
N THR A 109 25.20 13.30 8.36
CA THR A 109 24.16 14.29 7.99
C THR A 109 23.83 14.27 6.49
N CYS A 110 24.78 13.88 5.64
CA CYS A 110 24.59 13.70 4.20
C CYS A 110 23.61 12.56 3.84
N PHE A 111 23.45 11.55 4.70
CA PHE A 111 22.47 10.47 4.56
C PHE A 111 21.09 10.85 5.14
N LYS A 112 21.04 11.79 6.11
CA LYS A 112 19.80 12.30 6.71
C LYS A 112 19.03 13.31 5.85
N ARG A 113 19.72 13.94 4.88
CA ARG A 113 19.17 14.98 3.99
C ARG A 113 18.12 14.46 3.02
N ALA A 114 17.01 15.19 2.85
CA ALA A 114 15.90 14.82 1.97
C ALA A 114 15.46 15.96 1.02
N THR A 115 14.92 15.59 -0.14
CA THR A 115 14.33 16.51 -1.12
C THR A 115 12.96 16.01 -1.56
N ILE A 116 11.91 16.82 -1.38
CA ILE A 116 10.53 16.44 -1.71
C ILE A 116 10.10 16.99 -3.08
N VAL A 117 9.40 16.14 -3.86
CA VAL A 117 8.85 16.46 -5.19
C VAL A 117 7.36 15.99 -5.26
N PRO A 118 6.35 16.89 -5.24
CA PRO A 118 4.93 16.51 -5.10
C PRO A 118 4.24 15.89 -6.35
N VAL A 119 3.26 14.98 -6.14
CA VAL A 119 2.47 14.32 -7.22
C VAL A 119 0.97 14.09 -6.84
N PRO A 120 -0.05 14.73 -7.50
CA PRO A 120 -1.47 14.74 -7.03
C PRO A 120 -2.46 13.69 -7.63
N LYS A 121 -3.66 13.49 -7.02
CA LYS A 121 -4.61 12.36 -7.31
C LYS A 121 -6.16 12.63 -7.16
N LYS A 122 -6.94 12.56 -8.26
CA LYS A 122 -8.35 12.01 -8.43
C LYS A 122 -9.63 12.64 -7.79
N ALA A 123 -10.82 12.06 -8.10
CA ALA A 123 -12.20 12.37 -7.64
C ALA A 123 -13.17 11.11 -7.59
N LYS A 124 -14.38 11.26 -6.99
CA LYS A 124 -15.44 10.31 -6.47
C LYS A 124 -16.46 9.70 -7.51
N VAL A 125 -17.53 8.86 -7.25
CA VAL A 125 -18.00 7.94 -6.13
C VAL A 125 -18.11 6.43 -6.61
N THR A 126 -19.21 5.61 -6.73
CA THR A 126 -20.72 5.71 -6.71
C THR A 126 -21.52 4.48 -6.12
N GLU A 127 -22.87 4.51 -6.11
CA GLU A 127 -23.88 3.86 -5.20
C GLU A 127 -24.86 2.81 -5.86
N LEU A 128 -26.03 2.29 -5.40
CA LEU A 128 -26.89 2.09 -4.16
C LEU A 128 -27.97 0.97 -4.50
N ASN A 129 -28.79 0.23 -3.72
CA ASN A 129 -28.90 -0.28 -2.32
C ASN A 129 -29.10 -1.86 -2.29
N ASP A 130 -29.69 -2.53 -1.26
CA ASP A 130 -29.18 -3.85 -0.74
C ASP A 130 -30.10 -5.11 -0.52
N ASN A 131 -29.61 -6.23 0.11
CA ASN A 131 -30.30 -7.09 1.14
C ASN A 131 -29.72 -8.54 1.51
N ARG A 132 -28.71 -8.70 2.39
CA ARG A 132 -28.24 -9.87 3.21
C ARG A 132 -28.06 -9.61 4.79
N PRO A 133 -26.87 -9.41 5.47
CA PRO A 133 -26.70 -8.94 6.89
C PRO A 133 -25.83 -7.64 7.11
N VAL A 134 -25.47 -7.23 8.37
CA VAL A 134 -24.77 -5.93 8.71
C VAL A 134 -23.24 -6.01 8.98
N VAL A 135 -22.44 -5.07 8.44
CA VAL A 135 -21.05 -4.72 8.87
C VAL A 135 -20.80 -3.21 8.69
N ARG A 136 -20.17 -2.51 9.66
CA ARG A 136 -19.68 -1.12 9.49
C ARG A 136 -18.17 -1.11 9.18
N MET A 137 -17.71 -0.21 8.30
CA MET A 137 -16.30 -0.06 7.92
C MET A 137 -15.92 1.43 7.91
N LEU A 138 -14.93 1.82 8.71
CA LEU A 138 -14.36 3.18 8.73
C LEU A 138 -13.00 3.16 8.03
N PHE A 139 -12.93 3.69 6.80
CA PHE A 139 -11.69 3.89 6.06
C PHE A 139 -11.05 5.21 6.49
N ILE A 140 -9.88 5.16 7.09
CA ILE A 140 -9.19 6.32 7.66
C ILE A 140 -8.11 6.83 6.70
N ASP A 141 -8.08 8.15 6.48
CA ASP A 141 -6.97 8.85 5.85
C ASP A 141 -6.30 9.73 6.91
N TYR A 142 -4.98 9.58 7.08
CA TYR A 142 -4.18 10.48 7.91
C TYR A 142 -3.67 11.66 7.09
N SER A 143 -3.64 12.83 7.71
CA SER A 143 -2.97 14.00 7.16
C SER A 143 -1.45 13.79 7.15
N SER A 144 -0.93 13.14 6.11
CA SER A 144 0.50 12.92 5.86
C SER A 144 1.23 12.04 6.89
N ALA A 145 0.71 10.83 7.15
CA ALA A 145 1.16 9.87 8.18
C ALA A 145 2.68 9.64 8.32
N PHE A 146 3.46 9.74 7.24
CA PHE A 146 4.92 9.59 7.31
C PHE A 146 5.63 10.79 7.98
N ASN A 147 5.01 11.97 7.99
CA ASN A 147 5.57 13.20 8.56
C ASN A 147 5.26 13.36 10.06
N THR A 148 4.32 12.59 10.60
CA THR A 148 3.85 12.67 12.00
C THR A 148 4.57 11.73 12.97
N ILE A 149 5.46 10.85 12.48
CA ILE A 149 6.19 9.89 13.32
C ILE A 149 7.10 10.65 14.31
N VAL A 150 6.75 10.64 15.59
CA VAL A 150 7.57 11.23 16.66
C VAL A 150 8.68 10.23 17.04
N PRO A 151 9.98 10.52 16.85
CA PRO A 151 11.03 9.50 17.00
C PRO A 151 11.20 8.99 18.43
N SER A 152 11.03 9.82 19.45
CA SER A 152 11.07 9.38 20.86
C SER A 152 10.01 8.32 21.17
N LYS A 153 8.78 8.54 20.70
CA LYS A 153 7.66 7.57 20.82
C LYS A 153 7.91 6.30 20.00
N LEU A 154 8.52 6.40 18.82
CA LEU A 154 8.95 5.23 18.04
C LEU A 154 10.02 4.43 18.79
N VAL A 155 11.06 5.07 19.32
CA VAL A 155 12.17 4.42 20.04
C VAL A 155 11.66 3.58 21.21
N ILE A 156 10.77 4.12 22.05
CA ILE A 156 10.15 3.38 23.16
C ILE A 156 9.43 2.12 22.67
N LYS A 157 8.73 2.20 21.53
CA LYS A 157 8.07 1.03 20.90
C LYS A 157 9.06 0.01 20.33
N LEU A 158 10.22 0.45 19.80
CA LEU A 158 11.27 -0.46 19.34
C LEU A 158 11.94 -1.20 20.51
N GLU A 159 12.18 -0.51 21.62
CA GLU A 159 12.72 -1.12 22.85
C GLU A 159 11.73 -2.10 23.47
N THR A 160 10.43 -1.77 23.46
CA THR A 160 9.35 -2.67 23.90
C THR A 160 9.24 -3.93 23.01
N LEU A 161 9.62 -3.83 21.73
CA LEU A 161 9.75 -4.96 20.81
C LEU A 161 11.09 -5.72 20.93
N GLY A 162 11.95 -5.36 21.87
CA GLY A 162 13.22 -6.05 22.15
C GLY A 162 14.36 -5.74 21.18
N LEU A 163 14.35 -4.58 20.51
CA LEU A 163 15.47 -4.17 19.65
C LEU A 163 16.67 -3.66 20.46
N ASP A 164 17.87 -3.90 19.94
CA ASP A 164 19.16 -3.43 20.48
C ASP A 164 19.15 -1.91 20.75
N PRO A 165 19.49 -1.43 21.97
CA PRO A 165 19.42 -0.01 22.31
C PRO A 165 20.29 0.90 21.42
N ALA A 166 21.43 0.43 20.92
CA ALA A 166 22.27 1.22 20.02
C ALA A 166 21.66 1.32 18.61
N LEU A 167 20.93 0.29 18.15
CA LEU A 167 20.09 0.39 16.94
C LEU A 167 18.90 1.34 17.15
N CYS A 168 18.25 1.31 18.33
CA CYS A 168 17.19 2.25 18.68
C CYS A 168 17.70 3.70 18.70
N ASN A 169 18.87 3.95 19.29
CA ASN A 169 19.52 5.27 19.28
C ASN A 169 19.97 5.68 17.86
N TRP A 170 20.43 4.74 17.02
CA TRP A 170 20.73 5.01 15.60
C TRP A 170 19.48 5.42 14.82
N VAL A 171 18.33 4.81 15.08
CA VAL A 171 17.03 5.22 14.49
C VAL A 171 16.58 6.59 15.01
N LEU A 172 16.87 6.92 16.27
CA LEU A 172 16.61 8.25 16.83
C LEU A 172 17.40 9.33 16.09
N ASP A 173 18.73 9.16 15.96
CA ASP A 173 19.57 10.10 15.22
C ASP A 173 19.19 10.16 13.73
N PHE A 174 18.91 9.01 13.09
CA PHE A 174 18.47 8.94 11.70
C PHE A 174 17.25 9.84 11.41
N LEU A 175 16.31 9.92 12.36
CA LEU A 175 15.06 10.65 12.21
C LEU A 175 15.12 12.12 12.70
N THR A 176 16.14 12.48 13.49
CA THR A 176 16.29 13.81 14.11
C THR A 176 17.38 14.67 13.47
N GLY A 177 17.29 15.99 13.64
CA GLY A 177 18.24 16.95 13.04
C GLY A 177 18.30 16.89 11.50
N ARG A 178 17.23 16.46 10.82
CA ARG A 178 17.25 16.17 9.37
C ARG A 178 17.04 17.43 8.53
N PRO A 179 17.97 17.81 7.64
CA PRO A 179 17.75 18.92 6.71
C PRO A 179 16.82 18.52 5.55
N GLN A 180 15.74 19.27 5.35
CA GLN A 180 14.74 19.09 4.29
C GLN A 180 14.61 20.34 3.42
N VAL A 181 14.56 20.12 2.10
CA VAL A 181 14.14 21.11 1.10
C VAL A 181 13.03 20.56 0.20
N VAL A 182 12.17 21.45 -0.31
CA VAL A 182 11.26 21.16 -1.42
C VAL A 182 11.85 21.74 -2.71
N SER A 183 11.72 21.01 -3.81
CA SER A 183 12.07 21.52 -5.15
C SER A 183 10.86 21.46 -6.08
N VAL A 184 10.61 22.56 -6.81
CA VAL A 184 9.56 22.68 -7.82
C VAL A 184 10.12 23.37 -9.05
N GLY A 185 10.29 22.63 -10.14
CA GLY A 185 10.99 23.13 -11.33
C GLY A 185 12.46 23.41 -11.00
N ASN A 186 12.91 24.64 -11.23
CA ASN A 186 14.26 25.09 -10.89
C ASN A 186 14.36 25.68 -9.47
N ASN A 187 13.22 25.96 -8.82
CA ASN A 187 13.18 26.66 -7.55
C ASN A 187 13.29 25.66 -6.38
N ILE A 188 14.07 26.03 -5.37
CA ILE A 188 14.34 25.23 -4.16
C ILE A 188 14.01 26.09 -2.94
N SER A 189 13.37 25.51 -1.92
CA SER A 189 13.09 26.21 -0.67
C SER A 189 14.36 26.48 0.14
N THR A 190 14.28 27.40 1.09
CA THR A 190 15.20 27.40 2.24
C THR A 190 15.17 26.03 2.94
N PRO A 191 16.30 25.59 3.54
CA PRO A 191 16.34 24.36 4.32
C PRO A 191 15.59 24.54 5.64
N LEU A 192 14.82 23.52 6.02
CA LEU A 192 14.28 23.37 7.37
C LEU A 192 14.96 22.18 8.04
N ILE A 193 15.22 22.27 9.34
CA ILE A 193 15.63 21.12 10.15
C ILE A 193 14.38 20.49 10.73
N LEU A 194 14.27 19.15 10.65
CA LEU A 194 13.14 18.39 11.16
C LEU A 194 13.60 17.31 12.13
N ASN A 195 12.84 17.16 13.20
CA ASN A 195 12.96 16.15 14.23
C ASN A 195 11.78 15.18 14.23
N THR A 196 10.74 15.46 13.43
CA THR A 196 9.55 14.62 13.28
C THR A 196 9.44 14.03 11.87
N GLY A 197 8.86 12.85 11.78
CA GLY A 197 8.59 12.15 10.52
C GLY A 197 9.78 11.41 9.93
N ALA A 198 9.49 10.41 9.10
CA ALA A 198 10.48 9.65 8.35
C ALA A 198 10.56 10.12 6.88
N PRO A 199 11.77 10.20 6.26
CA PRO A 199 11.92 10.73 4.90
C PRO A 199 11.07 9.99 3.86
N GLN A 200 10.19 10.70 3.15
CA GLN A 200 9.38 10.10 2.09
C GLN A 200 10.27 9.60 0.93
N GLY A 201 10.07 8.36 0.50
CA GLY A 201 10.86 7.71 -0.55
C GLY A 201 12.15 7.00 -0.07
N CYS A 202 12.55 7.19 1.19
CA CYS A 202 13.52 6.30 1.83
C CYS A 202 12.96 4.87 1.94
N VAL A 203 13.86 3.87 1.89
CA VAL A 203 13.50 2.45 1.93
C VAL A 203 13.09 2.00 3.34
N LEU A 204 13.60 2.67 4.38
CA LEU A 204 13.38 2.30 5.78
C LEU A 204 12.06 2.86 6.35
N SER A 205 11.61 4.03 5.89
CA SER A 205 10.41 4.73 6.40
C SER A 205 9.13 3.88 6.44
N PRO A 206 8.80 3.04 5.43
CA PRO A 206 7.63 2.16 5.48
C PRO A 206 7.69 1.11 6.61
N LEU A 207 8.89 0.63 6.94
CA LEU A 207 9.08 -0.29 8.07
C LEU A 207 8.95 0.45 9.40
N LEU A 208 9.59 1.61 9.54
CA LEU A 208 9.49 2.43 10.76
C LEU A 208 8.05 2.87 11.04
N TYR A 209 7.27 3.24 10.02
CA TYR A 209 5.83 3.52 10.19
C TYR A 209 5.04 2.28 10.62
N SER A 210 5.36 1.10 10.07
CA SER A 210 4.70 -0.17 10.44
C SER A 210 5.00 -0.58 11.89
N LEU A 211 6.21 -0.26 12.38
CA LEU A 211 6.62 -0.47 13.77
C LEU A 211 6.05 0.62 14.71
N PHE A 212 6.02 1.88 14.27
CA PHE A 212 5.41 3.00 15.02
C PHE A 212 3.93 2.76 15.32
N THR A 213 3.23 2.13 14.40
CA THR A 213 1.79 1.86 14.46
C THR A 213 1.44 0.43 14.85
N HIS A 214 2.41 -0.40 15.28
CA HIS A 214 2.20 -1.84 15.47
C HIS A 214 1.11 -2.16 16.50
N ASP A 215 1.09 -1.39 17.59
CA ASP A 215 0.22 -1.40 18.76
C ASP A 215 -1.21 -0.92 18.51
N CYS A 216 -1.48 -0.29 17.36
CA CYS A 216 -2.84 0.05 16.91
C CYS A 216 -3.62 -1.24 16.57
N VAL A 217 -4.23 -1.88 17.56
CA VAL A 217 -4.97 -3.15 17.44
C VAL A 217 -6.41 -3.00 17.91
N ALA A 218 -7.29 -3.90 17.46
CA ALA A 218 -8.66 -3.95 17.93
C ALA A 218 -8.72 -4.40 19.40
N THR A 219 -9.47 -3.68 20.21
CA THR A 219 -9.79 -4.04 21.60
C THR A 219 -10.90 -5.10 21.69
N HIS A 220 -11.77 -5.17 20.68
CA HIS A 220 -12.97 -6.00 20.68
C HIS A 220 -12.91 -7.13 19.64
N ALA A 221 -13.19 -8.37 20.06
CA ALA A 221 -13.18 -9.54 19.18
C ALA A 221 -14.27 -9.55 18.07
N SER A 222 -15.29 -8.69 18.18
CA SER A 222 -16.28 -8.42 17.12
C SER A 222 -15.78 -7.47 16.03
N ASN A 223 -14.62 -6.83 16.25
CA ASN A 223 -14.05 -5.79 15.41
C ASN A 223 -12.66 -6.22 14.88
N SER A 224 -12.09 -5.42 13.99
CA SER A 224 -10.75 -5.63 13.44
C SER A 224 -10.18 -4.32 12.89
N ILE A 225 -8.96 -3.97 13.29
CA ILE A 225 -8.19 -2.87 12.67
C ILE A 225 -7.27 -3.47 11.61
N ILE A 226 -7.51 -3.11 10.35
CA ILE A 226 -6.71 -3.54 9.19
C ILE A 226 -5.79 -2.38 8.80
N LYS A 227 -4.48 -2.62 8.77
CA LYS A 227 -3.44 -1.62 8.45
C LYS A 227 -2.68 -2.04 7.19
N PHE A 228 -2.42 -1.10 6.28
CA PHE A 228 -1.55 -1.28 5.12
C PHE A 228 -0.80 0.03 4.82
N ALA A 229 0.40 0.17 5.38
CA ALA A 229 1.06 1.48 5.49
C ALA A 229 0.08 2.52 6.07
N ASP A 230 -0.10 3.66 5.40
CA ASP A 230 -1.00 4.75 5.80
C ASP A 230 -2.50 4.44 5.65
N ASP A 231 -2.91 3.45 4.83
CA ASP A 231 -4.30 2.99 4.75
C ASP A 231 -4.67 2.21 6.04
N THR A 232 -5.45 2.81 6.94
CA THR A 232 -6.03 2.14 8.13
C THR A 232 -7.53 1.97 7.98
N THR A 233 -8.10 0.87 8.47
CA THR A 233 -9.54 0.60 8.40
C THR A 233 -10.05 -0.16 9.61
N VAL A 234 -11.01 0.42 10.33
CA VAL A 234 -11.77 -0.27 11.39
C VAL A 234 -12.96 -0.98 10.76
N VAL A 235 -13.07 -2.29 10.96
CA VAL A 235 -14.21 -3.11 10.55
C VAL A 235 -14.93 -3.61 11.80
N GLY A 236 -16.26 -3.44 11.88
CA GLY A 236 -17.04 -3.91 13.01
C GLY A 236 -18.27 -4.72 12.61
N LEU A 237 -18.43 -5.90 13.24
CA LEU A 237 -19.58 -6.78 13.06
C LEU A 237 -20.70 -6.38 14.04
N ILE A 238 -21.73 -5.72 13.51
CA ILE A 238 -22.88 -5.26 14.30
C ILE A 238 -23.82 -6.45 14.54
N THR A 239 -23.98 -6.88 15.79
CA THR A 239 -24.85 -8.02 16.16
C THR A 239 -25.98 -7.57 17.08
N LYS A 240 -27.18 -8.15 16.96
CA LYS A 240 -28.39 -7.74 17.71
C LYS A 240 -28.77 -6.24 17.59
N ASN A 241 -28.17 -5.51 16.64
CA ASN A 241 -28.18 -4.04 16.50
C ASN A 241 -27.36 -3.27 17.56
N ASP A 242 -26.54 -3.96 18.35
CA ASP A 242 -25.52 -3.34 19.20
C ASP A 242 -24.29 -2.96 18.35
N GLU A 243 -23.88 -1.71 18.48
CA GLU A 243 -22.73 -1.09 17.83
C GLU A 243 -21.77 -0.41 18.82
N THR A 244 -21.97 -0.63 20.13
CA THR A 244 -21.21 -0.02 21.23
C THR A 244 -19.72 -0.28 21.05
N ALA A 245 -19.33 -1.55 20.92
CA ALA A 245 -17.97 -1.99 20.63
C ALA A 245 -17.34 -1.27 19.42
N TYR A 246 -18.08 -1.08 18.32
CA TYR A 246 -17.57 -0.41 17.12
C TYR A 246 -17.36 1.09 17.35
N ARG A 247 -18.28 1.77 18.07
CA ARG A 247 -18.11 3.17 18.45
C ARG A 247 -16.94 3.35 19.43
N GLU A 248 -16.70 2.38 20.30
CA GLU A 248 -15.59 2.37 21.24
C GLU A 248 -14.24 2.19 20.55
N GLU A 249 -14.10 1.29 19.58
CA GLU A 249 -12.87 1.22 18.76
C GLU A 249 -12.60 2.54 18.04
N VAL A 250 -13.63 3.19 17.48
CA VAL A 250 -13.46 4.47 16.76
C VAL A 250 -13.04 5.59 17.74
N ARG A 251 -13.58 5.61 18.96
CA ARG A 251 -13.19 6.56 20.01
C ARG A 251 -11.76 6.29 20.50
N ALA A 252 -11.44 5.05 20.84
CA ALA A 252 -10.12 4.63 21.33
C ALA A 252 -9.05 4.87 20.26
N LEU A 253 -9.35 4.61 18.99
CA LEU A 253 -8.45 4.92 17.88
C LEU A 253 -8.26 6.43 17.71
N GLY A 254 -9.30 7.25 17.92
CA GLY A 254 -9.18 8.71 17.97
C GLY A 254 -8.17 9.19 19.03
N VAL A 255 -8.32 8.70 20.26
CA VAL A 255 -7.39 8.99 21.38
C VAL A 255 -5.97 8.50 21.05
N TRP A 256 -5.80 7.24 20.65
CA TRP A 256 -4.50 6.69 20.26
C TRP A 256 -3.85 7.48 19.12
N CYS A 257 -4.63 8.01 18.17
CA CYS A 257 -4.10 8.87 17.12
C CYS A 257 -3.58 10.20 17.68
N GLN A 258 -4.28 10.83 18.62
CA GLN A 258 -3.83 12.05 19.30
C GLN A 258 -2.54 11.79 20.11
N GLU A 259 -2.51 10.72 20.91
CA GLU A 259 -1.32 10.27 21.68
C GLU A 259 -0.09 10.04 20.78
N ASN A 260 -0.30 9.55 19.56
CA ASN A 260 0.75 9.23 18.58
C ASN A 260 0.98 10.32 17.51
N ASN A 261 0.49 11.55 17.72
CA ASN A 261 0.62 12.70 16.79
C ASN A 261 0.03 12.46 15.37
N LEU A 262 -0.80 11.43 15.20
CA LEU A 262 -1.37 11.01 13.91
C LEU A 262 -2.64 11.82 13.59
N THR A 263 -2.46 13.02 13.02
CA THR A 263 -3.58 13.89 12.65
C THR A 263 -4.54 13.20 11.65
N LEU A 264 -5.75 12.86 12.12
CA LEU A 264 -6.81 12.31 11.28
C LEU A 264 -7.30 13.33 10.24
N ASN A 265 -7.77 12.85 9.08
CA ASN A 265 -8.37 13.70 8.06
C ASN A 265 -9.86 13.35 7.87
N VAL A 266 -10.72 13.82 8.78
CA VAL A 266 -12.16 13.47 8.82
C VAL A 266 -12.86 13.72 7.46
N ASN A 267 -12.48 14.79 6.76
CA ASN A 267 -13.00 15.14 5.42
C ASN A 267 -12.65 14.12 4.32
N LYS A 268 -11.62 13.29 4.50
CA LYS A 268 -11.28 12.18 3.59
C LYS A 268 -11.55 10.80 4.17
N THR A 269 -11.59 10.64 5.48
CA THR A 269 -12.11 9.45 6.16
C THR A 269 -13.54 9.18 5.67
N LYS A 270 -13.88 7.92 5.42
CA LYS A 270 -15.20 7.50 4.92
C LYS A 270 -15.73 6.32 5.70
N GLU A 271 -17.01 6.40 6.06
CA GLU A 271 -17.75 5.23 6.50
C GLU A 271 -18.39 4.52 5.31
N MET A 272 -18.38 3.19 5.29
CA MET A 272 -19.25 2.38 4.44
C MET A 272 -19.96 1.37 5.33
N ILE A 273 -21.29 1.32 5.25
CA ILE A 273 -22.08 0.32 5.97
C ILE A 273 -22.60 -0.68 4.94
N VAL A 274 -22.16 -1.92 5.09
CA VAL A 274 -22.74 -3.10 4.45
C VAL A 274 -23.97 -3.47 5.29
N ASP A 275 -25.03 -2.65 5.30
CA ASP A 275 -26.28 -3.01 5.99
C ASP A 275 -27.23 -3.68 5.02
N SER A 276 -27.14 -4.99 5.04
CA SER A 276 -27.83 -5.80 4.08
C SER A 276 -29.12 -6.38 4.75
N ARG A 277 -29.57 -5.94 5.94
CA ARG A 277 -30.86 -6.42 6.51
C ARG A 277 -32.05 -6.07 5.60
N LYS A 278 -33.01 -7.01 5.42
CA LYS A 278 -34.22 -6.85 4.56
C LYS A 278 -35.00 -5.55 4.78
N ARG A 279 -34.95 -4.99 5.99
CA ARG A 279 -35.27 -3.59 6.29
C ARG A 279 -34.03 -3.00 6.96
N GLN A 280 -33.37 -2.06 6.29
CA GLN A 280 -32.35 -1.24 6.94
C GLN A 280 -33.00 -0.39 8.03
N ARG A 281 -32.35 -0.27 9.19
CA ARG A 281 -32.62 0.80 10.15
C ARG A 281 -31.59 1.90 9.92
N GLU A 282 -31.92 3.14 10.23
CA GLU A 282 -30.91 4.20 10.26
C GLU A 282 -29.81 3.84 11.27
N HIS A 283 -28.55 3.99 10.83
CA HIS A 283 -27.38 3.88 11.68
C HIS A 283 -26.92 5.29 11.99
N PRO A 284 -26.91 5.75 13.26
CA PRO A 284 -26.54 7.12 13.56
C PRO A 284 -25.10 7.40 13.08
N PRO A 285 -24.79 8.65 12.67
CA PRO A 285 -23.48 9.00 12.15
C PRO A 285 -22.35 8.70 13.16
N ILE A 286 -21.14 8.52 12.61
CA ILE A 286 -19.90 8.59 13.38
C ILE A 286 -19.46 10.06 13.39
N HIS A 287 -19.09 10.53 14.57
CA HIS A 287 -18.44 11.82 14.76
C HIS A 287 -16.99 11.57 15.18
N ILE A 288 -16.06 12.33 14.60
CA ILE A 288 -14.64 12.36 14.98
C ILE A 288 -14.28 13.84 15.13
N ASP A 289 -13.74 14.23 16.29
CA ASP A 289 -13.41 15.62 16.62
C ASP A 289 -14.59 16.58 16.32
N GLY A 290 -15.79 16.20 16.79
CA GLY A 290 -17.07 16.90 16.54
C GLY A 290 -17.62 16.79 15.10
N THR A 291 -16.81 16.38 14.12
CA THR A 291 -17.13 16.39 12.70
C THR A 291 -17.78 15.07 12.25
N VAL A 292 -18.89 15.15 11.51
CA VAL A 292 -19.58 13.98 10.92
C VAL A 292 -18.72 13.33 9.83
N VAL A 293 -18.53 12.01 9.92
CA VAL A 293 -17.87 11.23 8.85
C VAL A 293 -18.82 11.01 7.68
N GLU A 294 -18.38 11.34 6.46
CA GLU A 294 -19.12 11.06 5.23
C GLU A 294 -19.31 9.54 5.03
N ARG A 295 -20.57 9.12 4.87
CA ARG A 295 -20.95 7.75 4.50
C ARG A 295 -20.97 7.60 2.98
N VAL A 296 -20.37 6.52 2.47
CA VAL A 296 -20.27 6.21 1.03
C VAL A 296 -20.74 4.80 0.72
N ALA A 297 -21.39 4.64 -0.44
CA ALA A 297 -21.82 3.33 -0.94
C ALA A 297 -20.72 2.57 -1.70
N SER A 298 -19.65 3.25 -2.14
CA SER A 298 -18.44 2.60 -2.67
C SER A 298 -17.18 3.35 -2.26
N TYR A 299 -16.19 2.58 -1.79
CA TYR A 299 -14.87 3.07 -1.44
C TYR A 299 -13.77 2.32 -2.22
N LYS A 300 -12.64 2.98 -2.46
CA LYS A 300 -11.57 2.48 -3.33
C LYS A 300 -10.38 1.86 -2.59
N PHE A 301 -10.67 0.96 -1.66
CA PHE A 301 -9.69 0.29 -0.79
C PHE A 301 -8.60 -0.47 -1.57
N LEU A 302 -7.33 -0.20 -1.25
CA LEU A 302 -6.14 -0.92 -1.76
C LEU A 302 -6.12 -1.19 -3.28
N GLY A 303 -6.61 -0.22 -4.06
CA GLY A 303 -6.63 -0.32 -5.53
C GLY A 303 -7.92 -0.90 -6.13
N ILE A 304 -8.78 -1.51 -5.33
CA ILE A 304 -10.05 -2.17 -5.71
C ILE A 304 -11.24 -1.25 -5.36
N HIS A 305 -12.35 -1.31 -6.09
CA HIS A 305 -13.61 -0.73 -5.60
C HIS A 305 -14.41 -1.78 -4.82
N ILE A 306 -14.73 -1.49 -3.57
CA ILE A 306 -15.68 -2.24 -2.74
C ILE A 306 -17.00 -1.45 -2.71
N THR A 307 -18.14 -2.13 -2.55
CA THR A 307 -19.46 -1.47 -2.36
C THR A 307 -20.15 -1.97 -1.10
N ASP A 308 -21.12 -1.20 -0.62
CA ASP A 308 -22.17 -1.58 0.34
C ASP A 308 -22.74 -3.00 0.08
N LYS A 309 -23.28 -3.27 -1.11
CA LYS A 309 -23.79 -4.58 -1.57
C LYS A 309 -22.71 -5.67 -1.67
N LEU A 310 -21.44 -5.33 -1.43
CA LEU A 310 -20.24 -6.12 -1.75
C LEU A 310 -20.24 -6.67 -3.19
N ASN A 311 -20.76 -5.91 -4.16
CA ASN A 311 -20.81 -6.32 -5.56
C ASN A 311 -19.57 -5.80 -6.32
N TRP A 312 -19.28 -6.38 -7.48
CA TRP A 312 -18.05 -6.07 -8.23
C TRP A 312 -18.25 -5.26 -9.51
N SER A 313 -19.46 -4.81 -9.84
CA SER A 313 -19.72 -4.09 -11.10
C SER A 313 -18.94 -2.78 -11.18
N THR A 314 -19.06 -1.91 -10.17
CA THR A 314 -18.28 -0.66 -10.06
C THR A 314 -16.78 -0.89 -10.28
N HIS A 315 -16.23 -1.97 -9.72
CA HIS A 315 -14.83 -2.36 -9.92
C HIS A 315 -14.55 -2.81 -11.35
N THR A 316 -15.30 -3.78 -11.87
CA THR A 316 -15.09 -4.37 -13.20
C THR A 316 -15.32 -3.37 -14.32
N ASP A 317 -16.31 -2.48 -14.20
CA ASP A 317 -16.62 -1.48 -15.20
C ASP A 317 -15.54 -0.40 -15.22
N SER A 318 -15.00 -0.03 -14.04
CA SER A 318 -13.80 0.81 -13.96
C SER A 318 -12.59 0.17 -14.64
N ILE A 319 -12.44 -1.16 -14.58
CA ILE A 319 -11.35 -1.89 -15.25
C ILE A 319 -11.60 -1.97 -16.76
N VAL A 320 -12.81 -2.32 -17.19
CA VAL A 320 -13.20 -2.43 -18.60
C VAL A 320 -13.02 -1.09 -19.31
N LYS A 321 -13.42 0.04 -18.69
CA LYS A 321 -13.23 1.39 -19.26
C LYS A 321 -11.75 1.70 -19.51
N LYS A 322 -10.87 1.47 -18.52
CA LYS A 322 -9.41 1.61 -18.66
C LYS A 322 -8.83 0.66 -19.72
N ALA A 323 -9.32 -0.57 -19.78
CA ALA A 323 -8.87 -1.56 -20.75
C ALA A 323 -9.32 -1.25 -22.18
N GLN A 324 -10.49 -0.64 -22.37
CA GLN A 324 -10.97 -0.14 -23.66
C GLN A 324 -10.11 1.03 -24.18
N GLN A 325 -9.74 1.97 -23.29
CA GLN A 325 -8.80 3.05 -23.61
C GLN A 325 -7.44 2.49 -24.09
N ARG A 326 -6.96 1.42 -23.46
CA ARG A 326 -5.70 0.75 -23.82
C ARG A 326 -5.82 -0.15 -25.05
N LEU A 327 -7.00 -0.74 -25.32
CA LEU A 327 -7.31 -1.45 -26.56
C LEU A 327 -7.27 -0.52 -27.78
N PHE A 328 -7.71 0.73 -27.67
CA PHE A 328 -7.57 1.72 -28.75
C PHE A 328 -6.09 1.91 -29.13
N ASN A 329 -5.21 2.04 -28.14
CA ASN A 329 -3.78 2.13 -28.39
C ASN A 329 -3.18 0.84 -28.98
N LEU A 330 -3.61 -0.35 -28.54
CA LEU A 330 -3.22 -1.62 -29.16
C LEU A 330 -3.65 -1.69 -30.64
N ARG A 331 -4.82 -1.15 -31.02
CA ARG A 331 -5.23 -1.03 -32.44
C ARG A 331 -4.32 -0.10 -33.23
N ARG A 332 -3.92 1.05 -32.65
CA ARG A 332 -2.96 1.97 -33.30
C ARG A 332 -1.61 1.29 -33.54
N LEU A 333 -1.11 0.51 -32.58
CA LEU A 333 0.12 -0.27 -32.75
C LEU A 333 0.00 -1.36 -33.84
N LYS A 334 -1.17 -1.99 -34.01
CA LYS A 334 -1.39 -2.89 -35.16
C LYS A 334 -1.34 -2.16 -36.50
N LYS A 335 -1.90 -0.94 -36.59
CA LYS A 335 -1.80 -0.11 -37.81
C LYS A 335 -0.36 0.31 -38.14
N LEU A 336 0.52 0.37 -37.14
CA LEU A 336 1.97 0.62 -37.32
C LEU A 336 2.77 -0.67 -37.59
N VAL A 337 2.10 -1.77 -37.98
CA VAL A 337 2.71 -3.05 -38.39
C VAL A 337 3.65 -3.67 -37.33
N LEU A 338 3.41 -3.41 -36.04
CA LEU A 338 4.17 -4.06 -34.96
C LEU A 338 3.93 -5.59 -34.96
N SER A 339 4.99 -6.36 -34.73
CA SER A 339 4.93 -7.82 -34.75
C SER A 339 3.95 -8.40 -33.71
N PRO A 340 3.33 -9.59 -33.97
CA PRO A 340 2.42 -10.25 -33.02
C PRO A 340 3.01 -10.45 -31.62
N LYS A 341 4.32 -10.70 -31.53
CA LYS A 341 5.08 -10.82 -30.26
C LYS A 341 5.12 -9.48 -29.50
N ALA A 342 5.37 -8.37 -30.19
CA ALA A 342 5.35 -7.04 -29.59
C ALA A 342 3.94 -6.61 -29.15
N LEU A 343 2.92 -6.84 -29.99
CA LEU A 343 1.51 -6.58 -29.67
C LEU A 343 1.03 -7.41 -28.47
N THR A 344 1.43 -8.68 -28.39
CA THR A 344 1.11 -9.57 -27.26
C THR A 344 1.78 -9.10 -25.96
N ASN A 345 3.05 -8.68 -26.02
CA ASN A 345 3.74 -8.12 -24.87
C ASN A 345 3.11 -6.80 -24.41
N PHE A 346 2.70 -5.93 -25.34
CA PHE A 346 1.94 -4.71 -25.01
C PHE A 346 0.62 -5.04 -24.29
N TYR A 347 -0.14 -6.02 -24.78
CA TYR A 347 -1.36 -6.51 -24.11
C TYR A 347 -1.05 -6.97 -22.68
N ARG A 348 -0.03 -7.81 -22.48
CA ARG A 348 0.36 -8.31 -21.15
C ARG A 348 0.72 -7.17 -20.19
N CYS A 349 1.55 -6.23 -20.64
CA CYS A 349 2.04 -5.14 -19.81
C CYS A 349 0.96 -4.08 -19.49
N THR A 350 0.02 -3.80 -20.39
CA THR A 350 -0.91 -2.66 -20.24
C THR A 350 -2.37 -3.02 -19.98
N ILE A 351 -2.86 -4.15 -20.51
CA ILE A 351 -4.27 -4.57 -20.47
C ILE A 351 -4.44 -5.75 -19.51
N GLU A 352 -3.66 -6.83 -19.67
CA GLU A 352 -3.72 -7.98 -18.76
C GLU A 352 -3.33 -7.59 -17.33
N SER A 353 -2.35 -6.70 -17.17
CA SER A 353 -1.91 -6.19 -15.86
C SER A 353 -3.03 -5.54 -15.03
N ILE A 354 -4.00 -4.87 -15.67
CA ILE A 354 -5.16 -4.28 -14.99
C ILE A 354 -6.35 -5.26 -14.89
N LEU A 355 -6.53 -6.17 -15.85
CA LEU A 355 -7.54 -7.25 -15.77
C LEU A 355 -7.21 -8.28 -14.68
N ALA A 356 -5.92 -8.56 -14.47
CA ALA A 356 -5.41 -9.50 -13.47
C ALA A 356 -5.03 -8.84 -12.13
N GLY A 357 -5.17 -7.50 -12.03
CA GLY A 357 -4.84 -6.74 -10.82
C GLY A 357 -5.68 -7.19 -9.63
N CYS A 358 -5.01 -7.77 -8.61
CA CYS A 358 -5.65 -8.36 -7.43
C CYS A 358 -6.77 -9.38 -7.72
N ILE A 359 -6.75 -10.03 -8.89
CA ILE A 359 -7.85 -10.86 -9.44
C ILE A 359 -8.33 -11.96 -8.46
N THR A 360 -7.44 -12.48 -7.63
CA THR A 360 -7.74 -13.50 -6.61
C THR A 360 -8.75 -13.05 -5.55
N ALA A 361 -8.91 -11.74 -5.33
CA ALA A 361 -9.81 -11.20 -4.31
C ALA A 361 -11.25 -11.03 -4.81
N TRP A 362 -11.43 -10.58 -6.07
CA TRP A 362 -12.71 -10.08 -6.58
C TRP A 362 -13.33 -10.94 -7.69
N TYR A 363 -12.53 -11.59 -8.55
CA TYR A 363 -13.06 -12.26 -9.74
C TYR A 363 -13.88 -13.52 -9.43
N GLY A 364 -13.54 -14.23 -8.35
CA GLY A 364 -14.31 -15.39 -7.88
C GLY A 364 -15.79 -15.06 -7.65
N ASN A 365 -16.07 -13.88 -7.09
CA ASN A 365 -17.41 -13.39 -6.78
C ASN A 365 -18.03 -12.52 -7.90
N CYS A 366 -17.40 -12.39 -9.07
CA CYS A 366 -17.99 -11.65 -10.20
C CYS A 366 -19.18 -12.40 -10.82
N SER A 367 -20.21 -11.64 -11.20
CA SER A 367 -21.37 -12.16 -11.92
C SER A 367 -21.00 -12.70 -13.32
N ALA A 368 -21.88 -13.50 -13.91
CA ALA A 368 -21.73 -13.95 -15.30
C ALA A 368 -21.68 -12.78 -16.30
N HIS A 369 -22.38 -11.66 -16.04
CA HIS A 369 -22.29 -10.45 -16.86
C HIS A 369 -20.88 -9.85 -16.80
N ASN A 370 -20.35 -9.61 -15.61
CA ASN A 370 -19.06 -8.95 -15.40
C ASN A 370 -17.92 -9.82 -15.97
N ARG A 371 -17.99 -11.14 -15.77
CA ARG A 371 -17.07 -12.12 -16.39
C ARG A 371 -17.12 -12.08 -17.92
N LYS A 372 -18.32 -12.06 -18.52
CA LYS A 372 -18.50 -11.90 -19.98
C LYS A 372 -17.92 -10.55 -20.46
N ALA A 373 -18.15 -9.46 -19.74
CA ALA A 373 -17.64 -8.13 -20.09
C ALA A 373 -16.10 -8.07 -20.11
N LEU A 374 -15.44 -8.59 -19.08
CA LEU A 374 -13.99 -8.70 -19.03
C LEU A 374 -13.44 -9.62 -20.13
N GLN A 375 -14.06 -10.77 -20.38
CA GLN A 375 -13.61 -11.70 -21.44
C GLN A 375 -13.80 -11.12 -22.85
N ARG A 376 -14.76 -10.20 -23.08
CA ARG A 376 -14.86 -9.43 -24.34
C ARG A 376 -13.63 -8.55 -24.59
N VAL A 377 -13.01 -7.99 -23.54
CA VAL A 377 -11.75 -7.23 -23.66
C VAL A 377 -10.63 -8.15 -24.14
N VAL A 378 -10.45 -9.31 -23.50
CA VAL A 378 -9.42 -10.31 -23.87
C VAL A 378 -9.62 -10.81 -25.30
N ARG A 379 -10.85 -11.21 -25.67
CA ARG A 379 -11.18 -11.63 -27.06
C ARG A 379 -10.91 -10.52 -28.08
N SER A 380 -11.12 -9.25 -27.70
CA SER A 380 -10.83 -8.12 -28.58
C SER A 380 -9.33 -7.89 -28.74
N ALA A 381 -8.53 -8.03 -27.68
CA ALA A 381 -7.07 -8.02 -27.76
C ALA A 381 -6.54 -9.17 -28.63
N GLN A 382 -7.11 -10.38 -28.51
CA GLN A 382 -6.73 -11.55 -29.30
C GLN A 382 -6.90 -11.33 -30.81
N ARG A 383 -8.04 -10.76 -31.27
CA ARG A 383 -8.23 -10.41 -32.69
C ARG A 383 -7.25 -9.34 -33.19
N ILE A 384 -6.76 -8.46 -32.31
CA ILE A 384 -5.78 -7.44 -32.68
C ILE A 384 -4.37 -8.06 -32.75
N THR A 385 -3.93 -8.74 -31.69
CA THR A 385 -2.60 -9.39 -31.61
C THR A 385 -2.38 -10.53 -32.61
N GLY A 386 -3.45 -11.23 -33.02
CA GLY A 386 -3.38 -12.39 -33.92
C GLY A 386 -2.93 -13.69 -33.24
N GLY A 387 -2.59 -13.67 -31.95
CA GLY A 387 -2.14 -14.83 -31.18
C GLY A 387 -3.13 -15.25 -30.10
N LYS A 388 -3.16 -16.54 -29.77
CA LYS A 388 -4.01 -17.11 -28.69
C LYS A 388 -3.65 -16.46 -27.34
N LEU A 389 -4.63 -15.85 -26.68
CA LEU A 389 -4.50 -15.30 -25.33
C LEU A 389 -5.20 -16.24 -24.33
N PRO A 390 -4.71 -16.37 -23.08
CA PRO A 390 -5.38 -17.17 -22.05
C PRO A 390 -6.74 -16.55 -21.70
N ALA A 391 -7.71 -17.36 -21.27
CA ALA A 391 -8.93 -16.80 -20.71
C ALA A 391 -8.65 -16.17 -19.34
N LEU A 392 -9.48 -15.20 -18.96
CA LEU A 392 -9.36 -14.55 -17.66
C LEU A 392 -9.71 -15.52 -16.51
N GLN A 393 -10.52 -16.55 -16.80
CA GLN A 393 -10.78 -17.66 -15.89
C GLN A 393 -9.52 -18.50 -15.62
N ASP A 394 -8.77 -18.89 -16.66
CA ASP A 394 -7.51 -19.65 -16.54
C ASP A 394 -6.46 -18.83 -15.77
N THR A 395 -6.41 -17.53 -16.08
CA THR A 395 -5.57 -16.55 -15.39
C THR A 395 -5.92 -16.47 -13.91
N TYR A 396 -7.21 -16.37 -13.56
CA TYR A 396 -7.67 -16.40 -12.17
C TYR A 396 -7.30 -17.70 -11.46
N THR A 397 -7.61 -18.86 -12.06
CA THR A 397 -7.31 -20.18 -11.50
C THR A 397 -5.80 -20.32 -11.23
N THR A 398 -4.97 -19.97 -12.20
CA THR A 398 -3.51 -19.98 -12.10
C THR A 398 -2.99 -19.04 -11.00
N ARG A 399 -3.56 -17.84 -10.87
CA ARG A 399 -3.16 -16.87 -9.83
C ARG A 399 -3.59 -17.31 -8.44
N CYS A 400 -4.78 -17.91 -8.30
CA CYS A 400 -5.23 -18.49 -7.03
C CYS A 400 -4.34 -19.65 -6.59
N HIS A 401 -4.08 -20.61 -7.48
CA HIS A 401 -3.21 -21.76 -7.21
C HIS A 401 -1.79 -21.32 -6.81
N ARG A 402 -1.18 -20.41 -7.59
CA ARG A 402 0.15 -19.85 -7.28
C ARG A 402 0.20 -19.05 -5.97
N LYS A 403 -0.87 -18.35 -5.58
CA LYS A 403 -0.92 -17.67 -4.27
C LYS A 403 -1.08 -18.69 -3.13
N ALA A 404 -1.90 -19.72 -3.30
CA ALA A 404 -2.10 -20.77 -2.30
C ALA A 404 -0.78 -21.51 -2.01
N ILE A 405 -0.06 -21.96 -3.05
CA ILE A 405 1.25 -22.62 -2.90
C ILE A 405 2.25 -21.73 -2.15
N LYS A 406 2.23 -20.40 -2.35
CA LYS A 406 3.10 -19.50 -1.58
C LYS A 406 2.76 -19.47 -0.08
N ILE A 407 1.48 -19.48 0.27
CA ILE A 407 1.02 -19.51 1.67
C ILE A 407 1.34 -20.86 2.31
N ILE A 408 1.19 -21.96 1.58
CA ILE A 408 1.49 -23.32 2.05
C ILE A 408 2.99 -23.53 2.26
N LYS A 409 3.84 -22.93 1.43
CA LYS A 409 5.32 -23.03 1.57
C LYS A 409 5.91 -22.11 2.64
N ASP A 410 5.14 -21.15 3.15
CA ASP A 410 5.57 -20.17 4.13
C ASP A 410 4.83 -20.42 5.45
N HIS A 411 5.46 -21.17 6.36
CA HIS A 411 4.89 -21.51 7.68
C HIS A 411 4.65 -20.28 8.55
N ASN A 412 5.36 -19.17 8.30
CA ASN A 412 5.23 -17.91 9.04
C ASN A 412 4.14 -17.00 8.44
N HIS A 413 3.57 -17.34 7.29
CA HIS A 413 2.48 -16.58 6.69
C HIS A 413 1.21 -16.71 7.53
N LEU A 414 0.66 -15.61 8.05
CA LEU A 414 -0.51 -15.58 8.95
C LEU A 414 -1.70 -16.47 8.53
N SER A 415 -1.95 -16.61 7.22
CA SER A 415 -3.02 -17.46 6.67
C SER A 415 -2.64 -18.92 6.40
N HIS A 416 -1.46 -19.39 6.81
CA HIS A 416 -0.97 -20.76 6.61
C HIS A 416 -1.89 -21.79 7.27
N CYS A 417 -2.33 -21.50 8.49
CA CYS A 417 -3.27 -22.33 9.27
C CYS A 417 -4.58 -22.66 8.53
N LEU A 418 -5.02 -21.81 7.60
CA LEU A 418 -6.23 -22.03 6.78
C LEU A 418 -6.06 -23.15 5.73
N PHE A 419 -4.84 -23.59 5.47
CA PHE A 419 -4.51 -24.67 4.54
C PHE A 419 -4.06 -25.94 5.29
N THR A 420 -4.87 -26.39 6.25
CA THR A 420 -4.59 -27.63 7.01
C THR A 420 -4.63 -28.86 6.08
N PRO A 421 -3.58 -29.71 6.00
CA PRO A 421 -3.63 -30.96 5.25
C PRO A 421 -4.51 -32.02 5.94
N LEU A 422 -4.95 -33.04 5.20
CA LEU A 422 -5.63 -34.21 5.74
C LEU A 422 -4.62 -35.32 6.12
N SER A 423 -4.83 -35.95 7.29
CA SER A 423 -3.87 -36.88 7.90
C SER A 423 -3.98 -38.34 7.45
N SER A 424 -5.08 -38.75 6.81
CA SER A 424 -5.33 -40.14 6.41
C SER A 424 -5.68 -40.27 4.92
N ARG A 425 -5.24 -41.38 4.30
CA ARG A 425 -5.48 -41.95 2.93
C ARG A 425 -5.50 -41.02 1.68
N ARG A 426 -5.79 -39.72 1.79
CA ARG A 426 -5.84 -38.71 0.71
C ARG A 426 -4.66 -37.74 0.83
N ARG A 427 -3.42 -38.26 0.80
CA ARG A 427 -2.20 -37.43 0.82
C ARG A 427 -2.27 -36.37 -0.29
N GLY A 428 -2.01 -35.11 0.05
CA GLY A 428 -2.09 -33.96 -0.86
C GLY A 428 -3.40 -33.15 -0.78
N GLN A 429 -4.47 -33.67 -0.17
CA GLN A 429 -5.72 -32.92 0.00
C GLN A 429 -5.76 -32.12 1.32
N TYR A 430 -6.46 -30.98 1.27
CA TYR A 430 -6.60 -29.99 2.35
C TYR A 430 -8.01 -30.00 2.94
N ARG A 431 -8.15 -29.66 4.23
CA ARG A 431 -9.43 -29.63 4.94
C ARG A 431 -10.35 -28.54 4.37
N TYR A 432 -11.57 -28.92 4.00
CA TYR A 432 -12.58 -27.96 3.52
C TYR A 432 -13.11 -27.07 4.65
N ILE A 433 -13.05 -25.75 4.45
CA ILE A 433 -13.70 -24.76 5.31
C ILE A 433 -15.21 -24.71 4.99
N LYS A 434 -16.06 -24.85 6.01
CA LYS A 434 -17.53 -24.72 5.88
C LYS A 434 -17.90 -23.28 5.52
N ALA A 435 -18.94 -23.09 4.71
CA ALA A 435 -19.46 -21.76 4.36
C ALA A 435 -20.95 -21.74 4.02
N GLY A 436 -21.71 -20.94 4.76
CA GLY A 436 -23.17 -20.78 4.60
C GLY A 436 -23.62 -19.89 3.44
N THR A 437 -22.70 -19.30 2.65
CA THR A 437 -23.06 -18.46 1.49
C THR A 437 -22.18 -18.74 0.28
N GLU A 438 -22.73 -18.62 -0.94
CA GLU A 438 -21.92 -18.66 -2.16
C GLU A 438 -20.88 -17.55 -2.23
N ARG A 439 -21.14 -16.40 -1.58
CA ARG A 439 -20.18 -15.30 -1.46
C ARG A 439 -18.89 -15.74 -0.76
N LEU A 440 -19.03 -16.45 0.36
CA LEU A 440 -17.90 -16.97 1.13
C LEU A 440 -17.26 -18.19 0.44
N LYS A 441 -18.05 -19.10 -0.13
CA LYS A 441 -17.57 -20.25 -0.93
C LYS A 441 -16.72 -19.84 -2.15
N ASN A 442 -16.96 -18.66 -2.72
CA ASN A 442 -16.21 -18.10 -3.85
C ASN A 442 -15.12 -17.08 -3.45
N SER A 443 -14.87 -16.91 -2.15
CA SER A 443 -13.71 -16.16 -1.63
C SER A 443 -12.38 -16.88 -1.93
N PHE A 444 -11.26 -16.16 -1.81
CA PHE A 444 -9.94 -16.66 -2.16
C PHE A 444 -9.59 -18.00 -1.49
N TYR A 445 -9.65 -18.09 -0.16
CA TYR A 445 -9.21 -19.29 0.57
C TYR A 445 -10.03 -20.53 0.22
N LEU A 446 -11.37 -20.41 0.24
CA LEU A 446 -12.26 -21.53 -0.06
C LEU A 446 -12.14 -21.98 -1.52
N LYS A 447 -11.99 -21.04 -2.47
CA LYS A 447 -11.77 -21.40 -3.87
C LYS A 447 -10.37 -21.97 -4.11
N ALA A 448 -9.35 -21.53 -3.38
CA ALA A 448 -8.00 -22.07 -3.45
C ALA A 448 -7.92 -23.53 -2.94
N ILE A 449 -8.49 -23.82 -1.77
CA ILE A 449 -8.58 -25.18 -1.22
C ILE A 449 -9.29 -26.12 -2.19
N ARG A 450 -10.44 -25.69 -2.76
CA ARG A 450 -11.16 -26.44 -3.79
C ARG A 450 -10.35 -26.70 -5.06
N LEU A 451 -9.47 -25.78 -5.46
CA LEU A 451 -8.61 -25.97 -6.63
C LEU A 451 -7.48 -26.96 -6.35
N LEU A 452 -6.81 -26.86 -5.19
CA LEU A 452 -5.80 -27.82 -4.75
C LEU A 452 -6.39 -29.25 -4.67
N ASN A 453 -7.55 -29.39 -4.03
CA ASN A 453 -8.29 -30.65 -3.91
C ASN A 453 -8.94 -31.14 -5.23
N SER A 454 -8.73 -30.44 -6.36
CA SER A 454 -9.14 -30.87 -7.70
C SER A 454 -7.94 -31.15 -8.63
N HIS A 455 -6.72 -31.05 -8.09
CA HIS A 455 -5.48 -31.45 -8.75
C HIS A 455 -4.85 -32.71 -8.08
N HIS A 456 -5.58 -33.32 -7.14
CA HIS A 456 -5.26 -34.56 -6.41
C HIS A 456 -6.53 -35.41 -6.25
#